data_AF-A0A3C0QL51-F1
#
_entry.id   AF-A0A3C0QL51-F1
#
_cell.length_a   1.000
_cell.length_b   1.000
_cell.length_c   1.000
_cell.angle_alpha   90.00
_cell.angle_beta   90.00
_cell.angle_gamma   90.00
#
_symmetry.space_group_name_H-M   'P 1'
#
loop_
_entity.id
_entity.type
_entity.pdbx_description
1 polymer ?
#
loop_
_entity_poly.entity_id
_entity_poly.type
_entity_poly.pdbx_seq_one_letter_code
_entity_poly.pdbx_strand_id
1 'polypeptide(L)' 'STIILHKRLRAENIDSNIILQVHDELVLELRSRDRENIEKIVRRSMEECIELKVRLVVDIETGRNWYM' A
#
# COMPACT_ATOMS: atom_id res chain seq x y z
N SER A 1 -7.69 -5.38 4.13
CA SER A 1 -6.37 -4.78 3.88
C SER A 1 -6.38 -3.28 4.17
N THR A 2 -7.30 -2.50 3.61
CA THR A 2 -7.33 -1.01 3.70
C THR A 2 -7.27 -0.45 5.13
N ILE A 3 -8.02 -1.01 6.08
CA ILE A 3 -8.01 -0.54 7.49
C ILE A 3 -6.64 -0.79 8.15
N ILE A 4 -6.01 -1.94 7.88
CA ILE A 4 -4.70 -2.31 8.45
C ILE A 4 -3.62 -1.39 7.87
N LEU A 5 -3.66 -1.17 6.55
CA LEU A 5 -2.76 -0.27 5.87
C LEU A 5 -2.89 1.16 6.41
N HIS A 6 -4.11 1.69 6.50
CA HIS A 6 -4.34 3.05 7.01
C HIS A 6 -3.82 3.23 8.44
N LYS A 7 -4.01 2.23 9.31
CA LYS A 7 -3.46 2.25 10.69
C LYS A 7 -1.94 2.26 10.69
N ARG A 8 -1.28 1.47 9.84
CA ARG A 8 0.20 1.41 9.76
C ARG A 8 0.77 2.70 9.18
N LEU A 9 0.18 3.25 8.12
CA LEU A 9 0.60 4.54 7.56
C LEU A 9 0.53 5.67 8.59
N ARG A 10 -0.53 5.69 9.43
CA ARG A 10 -0.62 6.65 10.55
C ARG A 10 0.40 6.40 11.65
N ALA A 11 0.64 5.13 12.02
CA ALA A 11 1.60 4.79 13.07
C ALA A 11 3.04 5.15 12.69
N GLU A 12 3.39 5.02 11.42
CA GLU A 12 4.71 5.39 10.88
C GLU A 12 4.82 6.86 10.45
N ASN A 13 3.75 7.65 10.67
CA ASN A 13 3.67 9.08 10.38
C ASN A 13 4.09 9.43 8.93
N ILE A 14 3.69 8.58 7.99
CA ILE A 14 4.06 8.72 6.58
C ILE A 14 3.15 9.72 5.88
N ASP A 15 3.77 10.68 5.18
CA ASP A 15 3.08 11.64 4.32
C ASP A 15 2.59 10.96 3.03
N SER A 16 1.42 10.33 3.11
CA SER A 16 0.78 9.59 2.02
C SER A 16 -0.74 9.66 2.11
N ASN A 17 -1.39 9.62 0.94
CA ASN A 17 -2.84 9.64 0.82
C ASN A 17 -3.30 8.45 -0.02
N ILE A 18 -4.34 7.74 0.46
CA ILE A 18 -5.07 6.77 -0.36
C ILE A 18 -6.00 7.57 -1.27
N ILE A 19 -5.78 7.47 -2.58
CA ILE A 19 -6.53 8.23 -3.59
C ILE A 19 -7.75 7.46 -4.05
N LEU A 20 -7.60 6.15 -4.29
CA LEU A 20 -8.67 5.32 -4.81
C LEU A 20 -8.54 3.88 -4.33
N GLN A 21 -9.68 3.22 -4.14
CA GLN A 21 -9.79 1.78 -4.02
C GLN A 21 -10.78 1.28 -5.08
N VAL A 22 -10.36 0.34 -5.91
CA VAL A 22 -11.21 -0.32 -6.92
C VAL A 22 -11.08 -1.82 -6.72
N HIS A 23 -12.14 -2.44 -6.21
CA HIS A 23 -12.11 -3.86 -5.82
C HIS A 23 -10.94 -4.17 -4.87
N ASP A 24 -9.93 -4.88 -5.36
CA ASP A 24 -8.69 -5.32 -4.71
C ASP A 24 -7.47 -4.44 -5.03
N GLU A 25 -7.61 -3.47 -5.94
CA GLU A 25 -6.57 -2.49 -6.27
C GLU A 25 -6.64 -1.26 -5.35
N LEU A 26 -5.46 -0.72 -5.03
CA LEU A 26 -5.30 0.46 -4.20
C LEU A 26 -4.32 1.45 -4.84
N VAL A 27 -4.76 2.69 -5.00
CA VAL A 27 -3.93 3.78 -5.54
C VAL A 27 -3.54 4.71 -4.38
N LEU A 28 -2.24 4.91 -4.23
CA LEU A 28 -1.64 5.76 -3.20
C LEU A 28 -0.85 6.90 -3.86
N GLU A 29 -0.99 8.11 -3.31
CA GLU A 29 -0.09 9.21 -3.58
C GLU A 29 0.87 9.36 -2.41
N LEU A 30 2.15 9.58 -2.71
CA LEU A 30 3.21 9.68 -1.71
C LEU A 30 4.35 10.57 -2.21
N ARG A 31 5.15 11.08 -1.29
CA ARG A 31 6.41 11.75 -1.65
C ARG A 31 7.45 10.72 -2.07
N SER A 32 8.24 11.04 -3.08
CA SER A 32 9.27 10.16 -3.65
C SER A 32 10.28 9.63 -2.61
N ARG A 33 10.56 10.43 -1.57
CA ARG A 33 11.46 10.08 -0.46
C ARG A 33 10.93 8.92 0.41
N ASP A 34 9.62 8.75 0.47
CA ASP A 34 8.93 7.80 1.35
C ASP A 34 8.55 6.50 0.60
N ARG A 35 8.90 6.39 -0.69
CA ARG A 35 8.56 5.29 -1.59
C ARG A 35 8.94 3.93 -1.04
N GLU A 36 10.20 3.74 -0.70
CA GLU A 36 10.71 2.42 -0.32
C GLU A 36 10.09 1.94 1.00
N ASN A 37 9.79 2.87 1.91
CA ASN A 37 9.13 2.54 3.17
C ASN A 37 7.67 2.15 2.94
N ILE A 38 6.93 2.95 2.15
CA ILE A 38 5.54 2.66 1.80
C ILE A 38 5.40 1.31 1.09
N GLU A 39 6.28 0.99 0.14
CA GLU A 39 6.19 -0.27 -0.59
C GLU A 39 6.25 -1.48 0.36
N LYS A 40 7.16 -1.44 1.34
CA LYS A 40 7.29 -2.48 2.37
C LYS A 40 6.04 -2.56 3.23
N ILE A 41 5.48 -1.43 3.64
CA ILE A 41 4.27 -1.37 4.48
C ILE A 41 3.06 -1.89 3.73
N VAL A 42 2.86 -1.47 2.48
CA VAL A 42 1.75 -1.89 1.62
C VAL A 42 1.79 -3.40 1.41
N ARG A 43 2.94 -3.92 0.95
CA ARG A 43 3.14 -5.36 0.74
C ARG A 43 2.82 -6.13 2.01
N ARG A 44 3.42 -5.74 3.13
CA ARG A 44 3.20 -6.40 4.43
C ARG A 44 1.74 -6.30 4.89
N SER A 45 1.08 -5.15 4.72
CA SER A 45 -0.30 -4.93 5.14
C SER A 45 -1.31 -5.73 4.31
N MET A 46 -1.02 -5.95 3.03
CA MET A 46 -1.88 -6.69 2.11
C MET A 46 -1.63 -8.20 2.21
N GLU A 47 -0.37 -8.64 2.30
CA GLU A 47 -0.03 -10.07 2.46
C GLU A 47 -0.40 -10.62 3.84
N GLU A 48 -0.18 -9.87 4.93
CA GLU A 48 -0.48 -10.32 6.30
C GLU A 48 -1.92 -10.04 6.75
N CYS A 49 -2.78 -9.51 5.86
CA CYS A 49 -4.14 -9.11 6.26
C CYS A 49 -5.00 -10.30 6.71
N ILE A 50 -4.77 -11.48 6.14
CA ILE A 50 -5.51 -12.72 6.41
C ILE A 50 -4.53 -13.89 6.32
N GLU A 51 -4.66 -14.83 7.25
CA GLU A 51 -3.92 -16.09 7.19
C GLU A 51 -4.63 -17.07 6.25
N LEU A 52 -4.05 -17.30 5.09
CA LEU A 52 -4.53 -18.25 4.08
C LEU A 52 -3.56 -19.41 3.95
N LYS A 53 -4.06 -20.57 3.51
CA LYS A 53 -3.21 -21.75 3.20
C LYS A 53 -2.20 -21.50 2.08
N VAL A 54 -2.42 -20.45 1.29
CA VAL A 54 -1.54 -19.98 0.21
C VAL A 54 -1.23 -18.51 0.45
N ARG A 55 -0.01 -18.07 0.14
CA ARG A 55 0.38 -16.67 0.31
C ARG A 55 -0.36 -15.78 -0.70
N LEU A 56 -0.92 -14.68 -0.21
CA LEU A 56 -1.31 -13.56 -1.07
C LEU A 56 -0.04 -12.94 -1.66
N VAL A 57 -0.05 -12.67 -2.96
CA VAL A 57 1.03 -11.96 -3.66
C VAL A 57 0.48 -10.60 -4.03
N VAL A 58 1.29 -9.56 -3.81
CA VAL A 58 0.91 -8.17 -4.05
C VAL A 58 1.89 -7.58 -5.05
N ASP A 59 1.39 -7.22 -6.22
CA ASP A 59 2.13 -6.47 -7.21
C ASP A 59 2.05 -4.98 -6.90
N ILE A 60 3.19 -4.30 -6.95
CA ILE A 60 3.29 -2.86 -6.66
C ILE A 60 4.00 -2.20 -7.83
N GLU A 61 3.30 -1.28 -8.49
CA GLU A 61 3.86 -0.39 -9.50
C GLU A 61 3.90 1.04 -8.97
N THR A 62 4.88 1.80 -9.44
CA THR A 62 5.04 3.21 -9.07
C THR A 62 5.31 4.02 -10.31
N GLY A 63 4.58 5.12 -10.47
CA GLY A 63 4.71 6.05 -11.58
C GLY A 63 4.67 7.50 -11.13
N ARG A 64 5.07 8.44 -11.99
CA ARG A 64 4.87 9.88 -11.72
C ARG A 64 3.42 10.31 -11.90
N ASN A 65 2.68 9.52 -12.64
CA ASN A 65 1.24 9.61 -12.81
C ASN A 65 0.72 8.19 -13.03
N TRP A 66 -0.60 8.03 -13.02
CA TRP A 66 -1.22 6.72 -13.22
C TRP A 66 -1.03 6.18 -14.64
N TYR A 67 -0.74 7.04 -15.61
CA TYR A 67 -0.46 6.61 -16.97
C TYR A 67 0.98 6.12 -17.16
N MET A 68 1.94 6.56 -16.32
CA MET A 68 3.35 6.14 -16.16
C MET A 68 4.19 7.18 -15.38
#